data_AF-A0AAU5Z9U9-F1
#
_entry.id   AF-A0AAU5Z9U9-F1
#
_cell.length_a   1.000
_cell.length_b   1.000
_cell.length_c   1.000
_cell.angle_alpha   90.00
_cell.angle_beta   90.00
_cell.angle_gamma   90.00
#
_symmetry.space_group_name_H-M   'P 1'
#
loop_
_entity.id
_entity.type
_entity.pdbx_description
1 polymer ?
#
loop_
_entity_poly.entity_id
_entity_poly.type
_entity_poly.pdbx_seq_one_letter_code
_entity_poly.pdbx_strand_id
1 'polypeptide(L)'
;MSLSSSTRTPSQGTRGAGRSAGGGATRLPGSRERRPALAALAVILILLGAAGSALIALNSGNRSDFVAIAPDKLAPGHRIEPKDLSRGDLAGATGGLIPWSEANKYLGRYTTTWLYKDQFVTPDNFTKDGAKPIPADGALVGVSLEAGRAPSDGLDVGDMVSVIRVPAATGDSGIPTTLVKAAEITSTAGAVTDPKTSASTTLNVTVLIPTDQSMPVAAAAAAKTLVLVKLAPGTRPDVSRTDGTN
;
A
#
# COMPACT_ATOMS: atom_id res chain seq x y z
N MET A 1 33.81 55.11 9.95
CA MET A 1 35.16 55.70 10.06
C MET A 1 36.05 54.71 10.81
N SER A 2 37.22 54.41 10.24
CA SER A 2 38.45 53.89 10.86
C SER A 2 38.46 52.61 11.70
N LEU A 3 38.99 51.55 11.06
CA LEU A 3 40.04 50.61 11.51
C LEU A 3 40.42 50.58 13.02
N SER A 4 40.46 49.37 13.59
CA SER A 4 41.59 48.94 14.43
C SER A 4 41.64 47.42 14.58
N SER A 5 42.61 46.83 13.88
CA SER A 5 43.17 45.51 14.13
C SER A 5 44.02 45.56 15.39
N SER A 6 43.92 44.56 16.28
CA SER A 6 44.99 44.31 17.25
C SER A 6 45.10 42.82 17.57
N THR A 7 46.09 42.22 16.94
CA THR A 7 46.59 40.87 17.07
C THR A 7 47.37 40.75 18.39
N ARG A 8 47.07 39.75 19.22
CA ARG A 8 47.87 39.43 20.43
C ARG A 8 48.60 38.09 20.27
N THR A 9 49.90 38.23 20.05
CA THR A 9 51.06 37.42 20.51
C THR A 9 50.92 35.89 20.71
N PRO A 10 51.68 35.07 19.96
CA PRO A 10 52.08 33.73 20.41
C PRO A 10 53.33 33.80 21.31
N SER A 11 53.32 33.06 22.41
CA SER A 11 54.47 32.89 23.30
C SER A 11 55.48 31.91 22.71
N GLN A 12 56.72 32.38 22.66
CA GLN A 12 57.92 31.65 22.26
C GLN A 12 58.53 30.97 23.49
N GLY A 13 58.69 29.65 23.45
CA GLY A 13 59.31 28.85 24.52
C GLY A 13 60.34 27.87 23.95
N THR A 14 61.58 28.37 23.88
CA THR A 14 62.87 27.68 24.12
C THR A 14 63.19 26.35 23.41
N ARG A 15 64.05 26.48 22.38
CA ARG A 15 64.96 25.43 21.90
C ARG A 15 66.07 25.19 22.93
N GLY A 16 66.24 23.95 23.36
CA GLY A 16 67.44 23.45 24.02
C GLY A 16 68.13 22.43 23.13
N ALA A 17 69.27 22.82 22.54
CA ALA A 17 70.17 21.91 21.86
C ALA A 17 71.08 21.23 22.90
N GLY A 18 71.27 19.93 22.78
CA GLY A 18 72.20 19.16 23.59
C GLY A 18 72.55 17.84 22.90
N ARG A 19 73.47 17.90 21.94
CA ARG A 19 74.18 16.72 21.46
C ARG A 19 75.34 16.45 22.42
N SER A 20 75.46 15.22 22.90
CA SER A 20 76.77 14.64 23.24
C SER A 20 76.90 13.29 22.56
N ALA A 21 78.03 13.11 21.90
CA ALA A 21 78.53 11.84 21.39
C ALA A 21 79.53 11.30 22.41
N GLY A 22 79.53 9.99 22.64
CA GLY A 22 80.52 9.29 23.46
C GLY A 22 80.12 7.85 23.70
N GLY A 23 80.74 6.92 22.97
CA GLY A 23 80.41 5.51 22.98
C GLY A 23 81.02 4.69 24.12
N GLY A 24 80.48 3.49 24.32
CA GLY A 24 81.10 2.44 25.13
C GLY A 24 80.15 1.28 25.46
N ALA A 25 80.62 0.05 25.18
CA ALA A 25 80.06 -1.26 25.54
C ALA A 25 78.90 -1.85 24.70
N THR A 26 79.33 -2.47 23.61
CA THR A 26 78.75 -3.65 22.93
C THR A 26 77.86 -4.54 23.82
N ARG A 27 76.54 -4.32 23.77
CA ARG A 27 75.58 -5.43 23.87
C ARG A 27 75.17 -5.79 22.45
N LEU A 28 75.66 -6.92 21.96
CA LEU A 28 75.09 -7.53 20.76
C LEU A 28 73.59 -7.74 21.04
N PRO A 29 72.67 -7.19 20.23
CA PRO A 29 71.26 -7.50 20.40
C PRO A 29 71.12 -9.01 20.25
N GLY A 30 70.56 -9.65 21.29
CA GLY A 30 70.39 -11.10 21.34
C GLY A 30 69.77 -11.63 20.06
N SER A 31 70.29 -12.75 19.58
CA SER A 31 69.84 -13.44 18.37
C SER A 31 68.32 -13.40 18.30
N ARG A 32 67.79 -12.67 17.31
CA ARG A 32 66.35 -12.66 17.01
C ARG A 32 65.99 -14.11 16.72
N GLU A 33 65.36 -14.79 17.68
CA GLU A 33 64.67 -16.04 17.43
C GLU A 33 63.63 -15.74 16.36
N ARG A 34 63.99 -16.03 15.11
CA ARG A 34 63.09 -15.97 13.98
C ARG A 34 62.10 -17.10 14.24
N ARG A 35 60.94 -16.76 14.80
CA ARG A 35 59.80 -17.65 14.94
C ARG A 35 58.89 -17.42 13.73
N PRO A 36 59.25 -17.92 12.52
CA PRO A 36 58.49 -17.66 11.29
C PRO A 36 57.03 -18.12 11.41
N ALA A 37 56.77 -19.13 12.24
CA ALA A 37 55.43 -19.59 12.57
C ALA A 37 54.55 -18.47 13.18
N LEU A 38 55.10 -17.60 14.04
CA LEU A 38 54.35 -16.48 14.62
C LEU A 38 54.04 -15.40 13.58
N ALA A 39 54.97 -15.17 12.64
CA ALA A 39 54.75 -14.23 11.55
C ALA A 39 53.66 -14.72 10.59
N ALA A 40 53.67 -16.01 10.24
CA ALA A 40 52.63 -16.62 9.41
C ALA A 40 51.24 -16.52 10.07
N LEU A 41 51.16 -16.78 11.37
CA LEU A 41 49.91 -16.65 12.13
C LEU A 41 49.40 -15.21 12.14
N ALA A 42 50.29 -14.22 12.34
CA ALA A 42 49.92 -12.81 12.29
C ALA A 42 49.37 -12.42 10.91
N VAL A 43 50.00 -12.88 9.83
CA VAL A 43 49.52 -12.63 8.45
C VAL A 43 48.13 -13.26 8.24
N ILE A 44 47.92 -14.49 8.68
CA ILE A 44 46.61 -15.16 8.58
C ILE A 44 45.53 -14.38 9.34
N LEU A 45 45.82 -13.94 10.57
CA LEU A 45 44.88 -13.12 11.35
C LEU A 45 44.58 -11.78 10.68
N ILE A 46 45.57 -11.12 10.09
CA ILE A 46 45.37 -9.88 9.33
C ILE A 46 44.48 -10.14 8.12
N LEU A 47 44.72 -11.22 7.36
CA LEU A 47 43.90 -11.58 6.21
C LEU A 47 42.47 -11.93 6.61
N LEU A 48 42.28 -12.68 7.70
CA LEU A 48 40.95 -12.98 8.25
C LEU A 48 40.22 -11.73 8.72
N GLY A 49 40.89 -10.83 9.44
CA GLY A 49 40.31 -9.56 9.87
C GLY A 49 39.96 -8.65 8.71
N ALA A 50 40.82 -8.57 7.69
CA ALA A 50 40.58 -7.81 6.48
C ALA A 50 39.41 -8.39 5.66
N ALA A 51 39.37 -9.71 5.48
CA ALA A 51 38.28 -10.40 4.78
C ALA A 51 36.94 -10.26 5.51
N GLY A 52 36.93 -10.40 6.84
CA GLY A 52 35.75 -10.17 7.67
C GLY A 52 35.24 -8.73 7.56
N SER A 53 36.14 -7.75 7.62
CA SER A 53 35.80 -6.33 7.46
C SER A 53 35.26 -6.03 6.06
N ALA A 54 35.86 -6.61 5.02
CA ALA A 54 35.41 -6.47 3.64
C ALA A 54 34.01 -7.06 3.42
N LEU A 55 33.71 -8.23 3.99
CA LEU A 55 32.38 -8.86 3.87
C LEU A 55 31.29 -8.00 4.53
N ILE A 56 31.57 -7.43 5.72
CA ILE A 56 30.64 -6.53 6.41
C ILE A 56 30.44 -5.25 5.58
N ALA A 57 31.52 -4.69 5.03
CA ALA A 57 31.44 -3.50 4.19
C ALA A 57 30.60 -3.72 2.92
N LEU A 58 30.74 -4.89 2.27
CA LEU A 58 29.98 -5.24 1.07
C LEU A 58 28.49 -5.45 1.35
N ASN A 59 28.14 -6.09 2.48
CA ASN A 59 26.74 -6.30 2.84
C ASN A 59 26.03 -5.04 3.38
N SER A 60 26.78 -4.07 3.93
CA SER A 60 26.18 -2.85 4.51
C SER A 60 25.61 -1.89 3.47
N GLY A 61 25.90 -2.09 2.18
CA GLY A 61 25.56 -1.18 1.09
C GLY A 61 24.41 -1.61 0.19
N ASN A 62 23.70 -2.70 0.49
CA ASN A 62 22.67 -3.21 -0.42
C ASN A 62 21.39 -2.34 -0.37
N ARG A 63 21.47 -1.23 -1.09
CA ARG A 63 20.40 -0.26 -1.33
C ARG A 63 19.50 -0.78 -2.45
N SER A 64 18.20 -0.82 -2.20
CA SER A 64 17.22 -1.30 -3.16
C SER A 64 16.25 -0.18 -3.51
N ASP A 65 15.89 -0.12 -4.79
CA ASP A 65 14.94 0.87 -5.29
C ASP A 65 13.51 0.43 -4.95
N PHE A 66 12.77 1.29 -4.25
CA PHE A 66 11.37 1.10 -3.91
C PHE A 66 10.48 2.16 -4.53
N VAL A 67 9.19 1.83 -4.65
CA VAL A 67 8.17 2.76 -5.11
C VAL A 67 7.84 3.75 -4.00
N ALA A 68 7.95 5.02 -4.34
CA ALA A 68 7.52 6.15 -3.54
C ALA A 68 6.48 6.97 -4.32
N ILE A 69 5.89 7.95 -3.63
CA ILE A 69 4.83 8.79 -4.19
C ILE A 69 5.40 10.15 -4.59
N ALA A 70 5.14 10.56 -5.83
CA ALA A 70 5.66 11.81 -6.38
C ALA A 70 4.85 13.06 -5.97
N PRO A 71 3.50 13.04 -6.02
CA PRO A 71 2.66 14.20 -5.68
C PRO A 71 2.61 14.48 -4.19
N ASP A 72 2.24 15.72 -3.83
CA ASP A 72 2.13 16.16 -2.43
C ASP A 72 1.17 15.31 -1.59
N LYS A 73 0.03 14.96 -2.19
CA LYS A 73 -0.98 14.10 -1.59
C LYS A 73 -1.78 13.36 -2.65
N LEU A 74 -2.12 12.10 -2.37
CA LEU A 74 -3.14 11.34 -3.07
C LEU A 74 -4.25 10.98 -2.09
N ALA A 75 -5.49 11.25 -2.49
CA ALA A 75 -6.67 10.83 -1.75
C ALA A 75 -6.93 9.33 -1.94
N PRO A 76 -7.62 8.65 -1.02
CA PRO A 76 -8.21 7.35 -1.27
C PRO A 76 -9.11 7.37 -2.51
N GLY A 77 -9.09 6.30 -3.31
CA GLY A 77 -9.83 6.19 -4.57
C GLY A 77 -9.16 6.89 -5.75
N HIS A 78 -7.96 7.46 -5.60
CA HIS A 78 -7.20 8.04 -6.70
C HIS A 78 -6.63 6.93 -7.59
N ARG A 79 -6.82 7.05 -8.91
CA ARG A 79 -6.27 6.10 -9.90
C ARG A 79 -4.79 6.39 -10.12
N ILE A 80 -3.95 5.39 -9.89
CA ILE A 80 -2.50 5.52 -10.02
C ILE A 80 -2.09 5.60 -11.49
N GLU A 81 -1.43 6.69 -11.83
CA GLU A 81 -0.79 6.91 -13.11
C GLU A 81 0.75 6.86 -12.99
N PRO A 82 1.49 6.66 -14.10
CA PRO A 82 2.95 6.63 -14.07
C PRO A 82 3.59 7.89 -13.45
N LYS A 83 2.93 9.04 -13.57
CA LYS A 83 3.38 10.32 -13.01
C LYS A 83 3.26 10.40 -11.48
N ASP A 84 2.43 9.54 -10.88
CA ASP A 84 2.16 9.57 -9.45
C ASP A 84 3.19 8.75 -8.66
N LEU A 85 3.97 7.91 -9.34
CA LEU A 85 5.01 7.07 -8.75
C LEU A 85 6.40 7.68 -8.97
N SER A 86 7.21 7.68 -7.92
CA SER A 86 8.62 8.05 -7.95
C SER A 86 9.49 6.91 -7.44
N ARG A 87 10.77 6.93 -7.82
CA ARG A 87 11.76 5.97 -7.33
C ARG A 87 12.42 6.54 -6.08
N GLY A 88 12.38 5.79 -4.98
CA GLY A 88 13.11 6.09 -3.75
C GLY A 88 14.13 5.00 -3.44
N ASP A 89 15.28 5.40 -2.90
CA ASP A 89 16.34 4.48 -2.45
C ASP A 89 16.23 4.28 -0.93
N LEU A 90 16.11 3.02 -0.49
CA LEU A 90 16.07 2.67 0.93
C LEU A 90 17.01 1.49 1.23
N ALA A 91 17.76 1.61 2.32
CA ALA A 91 18.62 0.55 2.84
C ALA A 91 17.97 -0.14 4.05
N GLY A 92 18.11 -1.45 4.16
CA GLY A 92 17.65 -2.24 5.32
C GLY A 92 16.59 -3.29 4.98
N ALA A 93 15.96 -3.85 6.01
CA ALA A 93 14.93 -4.88 5.87
C ALA A 93 13.57 -4.24 5.49
N THR A 94 13.21 -4.34 4.21
CA THR A 94 12.05 -3.65 3.60
C THR A 94 10.99 -4.61 3.08
N GLY A 95 10.89 -5.82 3.65
CA GLY A 95 10.14 -6.96 3.08
C GLY A 95 8.65 -6.76 2.79
N GLY A 96 8.05 -5.62 3.13
CA GLY A 96 6.67 -5.25 2.76
C GLY A 96 6.56 -4.12 1.73
N LEU A 97 7.65 -3.46 1.36
CA LEU A 97 7.64 -2.36 0.39
C LEU A 97 7.66 -2.90 -1.04
N ILE A 98 7.04 -2.17 -1.96
CA ILE A 98 7.00 -2.53 -3.37
C ILE A 98 8.33 -2.15 -4.04
N PRO A 99 9.09 -3.11 -4.62
CA PRO A 99 10.28 -2.80 -5.40
C PRO A 99 9.93 -2.01 -6.66
N TRP A 100 10.82 -1.12 -7.11
CA TRP A 100 10.59 -0.33 -8.32
C TRP A 100 10.36 -1.19 -9.58
N SER A 101 10.95 -2.38 -9.65
CA SER A 101 10.72 -3.35 -10.72
C SER A 101 9.27 -3.80 -10.85
N GLU A 102 8.48 -3.68 -9.78
CA GLU A 102 7.07 -4.08 -9.73
C GLU A 102 6.10 -2.91 -9.88
N ALA A 103 6.59 -1.66 -9.96
CA ALA A 103 5.76 -0.46 -10.04
C ALA A 103 4.68 -0.55 -11.13
N ASN A 104 5.03 -1.10 -12.28
CA ASN A 104 4.14 -1.25 -13.42
C ASN A 104 2.90 -2.13 -13.14
N LYS A 105 2.97 -3.05 -12.17
CA LYS A 105 1.83 -3.91 -11.78
C LYS A 105 0.75 -3.13 -11.04
N TYR A 106 1.10 -1.98 -10.46
CA TYR A 106 0.20 -1.15 -9.66
C TYR A 106 -0.39 0.02 -10.44
N LEU A 107 0.04 0.22 -11.70
CA LEU A 107 -0.55 1.22 -12.58
C LEU A 107 -2.02 0.89 -12.85
N GLY A 108 -2.88 1.91 -12.79
CA GLY A 108 -4.32 1.76 -12.95
C GLY A 108 -5.06 1.18 -11.74
N ARG A 109 -4.35 0.78 -10.67
CA ARG A 109 -4.97 0.48 -9.37
C ARG A 109 -5.36 1.77 -8.64
N TYR A 110 -6.14 1.62 -7.58
CA TYR A 110 -6.63 2.76 -6.81
C TYR A 110 -6.02 2.77 -5.41
N THR A 111 -5.79 3.95 -4.86
CA THR A 111 -5.30 4.12 -3.48
C THR A 111 -6.38 3.76 -2.46
N THR A 112 -6.01 3.13 -1.36
CA THR A 112 -6.93 2.79 -0.25
C THR A 112 -6.83 3.76 0.93
N THR A 113 -5.68 4.43 1.04
CA THR A 113 -5.36 5.38 2.12
C THR A 113 -4.88 6.70 1.56
N TRP A 114 -4.80 7.72 2.41
CA TRP A 114 -4.06 8.93 2.08
C TRP A 114 -2.58 8.60 1.92
N LEU A 115 -1.99 9.02 0.81
CA LEU A 115 -0.56 8.89 0.55
C LEU A 115 0.05 10.27 0.36
N TYR A 116 1.26 10.46 0.85
CA TYR A 116 1.97 11.73 0.80
C TYR A 116 3.25 11.63 0.00
N LYS A 117 3.78 12.78 -0.37
CA LYS A 117 5.07 12.89 -1.06
C LYS A 117 6.17 12.09 -0.36
N ASP A 118 6.96 11.38 -1.17
CA ASP A 118 8.12 10.58 -0.75
C ASP A 118 7.79 9.44 0.24
N GLN A 119 6.51 9.15 0.44
CA GLN A 119 6.07 8.00 1.22
C GLN A 119 6.28 6.71 0.41
N PHE A 120 6.98 5.74 1.02
CA PHE A 120 7.09 4.39 0.48
C PHE A 120 5.78 3.62 0.63
N VAL A 121 5.43 2.87 -0.41
CA VAL A 121 4.15 2.17 -0.47
C VAL A 121 4.31 0.66 -0.30
N THR A 122 3.29 0.06 0.31
CA THR A 122 3.09 -1.38 0.42
C THR A 122 1.93 -1.81 -0.49
N PRO A 123 1.80 -3.11 -0.81
CA PRO A 123 0.66 -3.61 -1.59
C PRO A 123 -0.70 -3.26 -0.98
N ASP A 124 -0.79 -3.13 0.34
CA ASP A 124 -2.04 -2.80 1.07
C ASP A 124 -2.50 -1.35 0.86
N ASN A 125 -1.60 -0.46 0.42
CA ASN A 125 -1.96 0.92 0.06
C ASN A 125 -2.76 1.00 -1.25
N PHE A 126 -2.86 -0.10 -1.99
CA PHE A 126 -3.58 -0.18 -3.26
C PHE A 126 -4.72 -1.18 -3.20
N THR A 127 -5.70 -1.00 -4.07
CA THR A 127 -6.75 -1.99 -4.27
C THR A 127 -6.17 -3.27 -4.85
N LYS A 128 -6.81 -4.40 -4.53
CA LYS A 128 -6.50 -5.69 -5.18
C LYS A 128 -6.74 -5.58 -6.70
N ASP A 129 -6.09 -6.44 -7.47
CA ASP A 129 -6.29 -6.48 -8.92
C ASP A 129 -7.78 -6.57 -9.27
N GLY A 130 -8.25 -5.65 -10.12
CA GLY A 130 -9.64 -5.56 -10.56
C GLY A 130 -10.62 -4.99 -9.53
N ALA A 131 -10.22 -4.74 -8.28
CA ALA A 131 -11.06 -4.07 -7.30
C ALA A 131 -11.08 -2.56 -7.59
N LYS A 132 -12.24 -2.06 -8.03
CA LYS A 132 -12.44 -0.64 -8.29
C LYS A 132 -13.10 0.02 -7.06
N PRO A 133 -12.73 1.26 -6.73
CA PRO A 133 -13.22 1.96 -5.55
C PRO A 133 -14.71 2.25 -5.66
N ILE A 134 -15.28 2.71 -4.55
CA ILE A 134 -16.62 3.27 -4.55
C ILE A 134 -16.52 4.66 -5.18
N PRO A 135 -17.32 4.97 -6.23
CA PRO A 135 -17.37 6.31 -6.81
C PRO A 135 -17.78 7.36 -5.76
N ALA A 136 -17.36 8.62 -5.96
CA ALA A 136 -17.63 9.70 -5.00
C ALA A 136 -19.14 9.99 -4.83
N ASP A 137 -19.93 9.71 -5.85
CA ASP A 137 -21.39 9.82 -5.91
C ASP A 137 -22.12 8.50 -5.61
N GLY A 138 -21.37 7.44 -5.26
CA GLY A 138 -21.89 6.10 -4.99
C GLY A 138 -21.90 5.72 -3.51
N ALA A 139 -22.90 4.93 -3.13
CA ALA A 139 -23.02 4.29 -1.83
C ALA A 139 -23.27 2.78 -2.00
N LEU A 140 -22.69 1.98 -1.11
CA LEU A 140 -22.95 0.54 -1.05
C LEU A 140 -24.03 0.26 -0.01
N VAL A 141 -25.10 -0.42 -0.40
CA VAL A 141 -26.17 -0.85 0.51
C VAL A 141 -26.31 -2.36 0.49
N GLY A 142 -26.26 -2.95 1.68
CA GLY A 142 -26.54 -4.37 1.90
C GLY A 142 -28.05 -4.62 1.93
N VAL A 143 -28.50 -5.60 1.14
CA VAL A 143 -29.90 -6.00 1.04
C VAL A 143 -30.01 -7.50 1.28
N SER A 144 -30.89 -7.89 2.20
CA SER A 144 -31.25 -9.29 2.44
C SER A 144 -32.56 -9.59 1.72
N LEU A 145 -32.51 -10.47 0.73
CA LEU A 145 -33.64 -10.84 -0.12
C LEU A 145 -34.11 -12.25 0.24
N GLU A 146 -35.43 -12.40 0.40
CA GLU A 146 -36.09 -13.69 0.60
C GLU A 146 -36.59 -14.24 -0.75
N ALA A 147 -37.00 -15.51 -0.79
CA ALA A 147 -37.61 -16.09 -1.98
C ALA A 147 -38.77 -15.25 -2.50
N GLY A 148 -38.78 -15.01 -3.83
CA GLY A 148 -39.76 -14.15 -4.50
C GLY A 148 -39.39 -12.67 -4.59
N ARG A 149 -38.31 -12.21 -3.93
CA ARG A 149 -37.81 -10.82 -4.03
C ARG A 149 -36.54 -10.65 -4.88
N ALA A 150 -35.97 -11.77 -5.32
CA ALA A 150 -34.87 -11.82 -6.27
C ALA A 150 -35.21 -12.82 -7.39
N PRO A 151 -34.64 -12.66 -8.60
CA PRO A 151 -34.81 -13.61 -9.69
C PRO A 151 -34.37 -15.03 -9.29
N SER A 152 -35.10 -16.04 -9.78
CA SER A 152 -34.78 -17.45 -9.52
C SER A 152 -33.45 -17.90 -10.11
N ASP A 153 -33.00 -17.24 -11.19
CA ASP A 153 -31.70 -17.50 -11.82
C ASP A 153 -30.52 -17.02 -10.96
N GLY A 154 -30.78 -16.31 -9.86
CA GLY A 154 -29.78 -15.72 -8.99
C GLY A 154 -29.31 -14.35 -9.45
N LEU A 155 -28.35 -13.81 -8.68
CA LEU A 155 -27.72 -12.52 -8.91
C LEU A 155 -26.21 -12.69 -8.73
N ASP A 156 -25.44 -12.23 -9.71
CA ASP A 156 -23.99 -12.33 -9.71
C ASP A 156 -23.33 -10.93 -9.61
N VAL A 157 -22.06 -10.91 -9.21
CA VAL A 157 -21.27 -9.69 -9.19
C VAL A 157 -21.14 -9.13 -10.61
N GLY A 158 -21.48 -7.86 -10.79
CA GLY A 158 -21.52 -7.17 -12.09
C GLY A 158 -22.89 -7.18 -12.78
N ASP A 159 -23.89 -7.88 -12.23
CA ASP A 159 -25.25 -7.79 -12.74
C ASP A 159 -25.84 -6.39 -12.49
N MET A 160 -26.67 -5.95 -13.44
CA MET A 160 -27.41 -4.71 -13.35
C MET A 160 -28.81 -5.00 -12.82
N VAL A 161 -29.24 -4.26 -11.80
CA VAL A 161 -30.55 -4.44 -11.17
C VAL A 161 -31.30 -3.12 -11.01
N SER A 162 -32.62 -3.16 -11.16
CA SER A 162 -33.50 -2.09 -10.69
C SER A 162 -33.93 -2.36 -9.26
N VAL A 163 -33.88 -1.33 -8.42
CA VAL A 163 -34.26 -1.40 -7.01
C VAL A 163 -35.66 -0.83 -6.87
N ILE A 164 -36.63 -1.70 -6.57
CA ILE A 164 -38.04 -1.33 -6.45
C ILE A 164 -38.48 -1.54 -5.01
N ARG A 165 -39.11 -0.51 -4.43
CA ARG A 165 -39.82 -0.61 -3.17
C ARG A 165 -41.24 -1.11 -3.44
N VAL A 166 -41.59 -2.22 -2.84
CA VAL A 166 -42.93 -2.79 -2.81
C VAL A 166 -43.51 -2.60 -1.41
N PRO A 167 -44.62 -1.86 -1.26
CA PRO A 167 -45.28 -1.66 0.04
C PRO A 167 -45.55 -2.98 0.76
N ALA A 168 -45.43 -2.97 2.09
CA ALA A 168 -45.77 -4.14 2.89
C ALA A 168 -47.27 -4.43 2.80
N ALA A 169 -47.64 -5.71 2.70
CA ALA A 169 -49.03 -6.15 2.56
C ALA A 169 -49.95 -5.69 3.71
N THR A 170 -49.39 -5.32 4.86
CA THR A 170 -50.11 -4.84 6.04
C THR A 170 -49.82 -3.36 6.30
N GLY A 171 -50.82 -2.51 6.02
CA GLY A 171 -50.88 -1.14 6.53
C GLY A 171 -50.15 -0.06 5.71
N ASP A 172 -49.46 -0.42 4.62
CA ASP A 172 -48.82 0.54 3.72
C ASP A 172 -49.56 0.59 2.37
N SER A 173 -50.46 1.57 2.22
CA SER A 173 -51.22 1.81 0.97
C SER A 173 -50.38 2.49 -0.12
N GLY A 174 -49.05 2.45 -0.01
CA GLY A 174 -48.14 3.03 -0.98
C GLY A 174 -48.30 2.40 -2.36
N ILE A 175 -47.92 3.13 -3.40
CA ILE A 175 -47.76 2.58 -4.75
C ILE A 175 -46.34 2.00 -4.83
N PRO A 176 -46.10 0.86 -5.52
CA PRO A 176 -44.74 0.42 -5.81
C PRO A 176 -43.94 1.54 -6.51
N THR A 177 -42.75 1.84 -5.99
CA THR A 177 -41.90 2.90 -6.54
C THR A 177 -40.51 2.37 -6.86
N THR A 178 -40.02 2.72 -8.04
CA THR A 178 -38.62 2.49 -8.41
C THR A 178 -37.75 3.51 -7.69
N LEU A 179 -36.90 3.05 -6.77
CA LEU A 179 -35.96 3.90 -6.05
C LEU A 179 -34.69 4.15 -6.89
N VAL A 180 -34.21 3.11 -7.56
CA VAL A 180 -33.02 3.17 -8.42
C VAL A 180 -33.32 2.46 -9.74
N LYS A 181 -33.05 3.12 -10.86
CA LYS A 181 -33.37 2.58 -12.18
C LYS A 181 -32.39 1.48 -12.55
N ALA A 182 -31.10 1.74 -12.37
CA ALA A 182 -30.06 0.77 -12.65
C ALA A 182 -28.94 0.86 -11.61
N ALA A 183 -28.65 -0.24 -10.96
CA ALA A 183 -27.67 -0.36 -9.89
C ALA A 183 -26.81 -1.59 -10.13
N GLU A 184 -25.51 -1.50 -9.84
CA GLU A 184 -24.57 -2.61 -10.03
C GLU A 184 -24.45 -3.47 -8.77
N ILE A 185 -24.47 -4.79 -8.91
CA ILE A 185 -24.20 -5.70 -7.80
C ILE A 185 -22.69 -5.84 -7.60
N THR A 186 -22.25 -5.58 -6.38
CA THR A 186 -20.81 -5.55 -6.04
C THR A 186 -20.35 -6.75 -5.23
N SER A 187 -21.28 -7.43 -4.56
CA SER A 187 -21.01 -8.63 -3.77
C SER A 187 -22.31 -9.40 -3.58
N THR A 188 -22.23 -10.73 -3.59
CA THR A 188 -23.35 -11.63 -3.31
C THR A 188 -22.90 -12.73 -2.36
N ALA A 189 -23.77 -13.07 -1.40
CA ALA A 189 -23.52 -14.10 -0.40
C ALA A 189 -24.81 -14.83 -0.06
N GLY A 190 -24.76 -16.16 -0.10
CA GLY A 190 -25.93 -17.01 0.07
C GLY A 190 -26.65 -17.29 -1.24
N ALA A 191 -27.81 -17.91 -1.14
CA ALA A 191 -28.65 -18.27 -2.28
C ALA A 191 -30.12 -18.02 -1.90
N VAL A 192 -30.99 -17.89 -2.90
CA VAL A 192 -32.44 -17.79 -2.68
C VAL A 192 -33.03 -19.16 -2.34
N THR A 193 -32.46 -20.22 -2.92
CA THR A 193 -32.80 -21.61 -2.65
C THR A 193 -31.51 -22.41 -2.44
N ASP A 194 -31.51 -23.32 -1.46
CA ASP A 194 -30.41 -24.24 -1.27
C ASP A 194 -30.43 -25.29 -2.40
N PRO A 195 -29.38 -25.40 -3.23
CA PRO A 195 -29.34 -26.37 -4.32
C PRO A 195 -29.38 -27.83 -3.87
N LYS A 196 -29.08 -28.12 -2.59
CA LYS A 196 -29.08 -29.48 -2.02
C LYS A 196 -30.38 -29.85 -1.32
N THR A 197 -31.03 -28.90 -0.67
CA THR A 197 -32.21 -29.15 0.17
C THR A 197 -33.49 -28.50 -0.36
N SER A 198 -33.39 -27.67 -1.39
CA SER A 198 -34.49 -26.84 -1.91
C SER A 198 -35.14 -25.94 -0.85
N ALA A 199 -34.48 -25.76 0.31
CA ALA A 199 -34.95 -24.89 1.35
C ALA A 199 -34.84 -23.42 0.90
N SER A 200 -35.86 -22.62 1.22
CA SER A 200 -35.81 -21.17 1.02
C SER A 200 -34.81 -20.57 2.01
N THR A 201 -33.82 -19.87 1.49
CA THR A 201 -32.81 -19.15 2.29
C THR A 201 -32.78 -17.68 1.88
N THR A 202 -32.09 -16.85 2.66
CA THR A 202 -31.88 -15.44 2.35
C THR A 202 -30.66 -15.27 1.45
N LEU A 203 -30.83 -14.48 0.39
CA LEU A 203 -29.76 -14.00 -0.47
C LEU A 203 -29.33 -12.61 0.01
N ASN A 204 -28.09 -12.48 0.47
CA ASN A 204 -27.51 -11.19 0.83
C ASN A 204 -26.75 -10.63 -0.37
N VAL A 205 -27.11 -9.43 -0.81
CA VAL A 205 -26.43 -8.73 -1.90
C VAL A 205 -25.99 -7.35 -1.45
N THR A 206 -24.89 -6.87 -2.01
CA THR A 206 -24.45 -5.49 -1.85
C THR A 206 -24.58 -4.77 -3.17
N VAL A 207 -25.41 -3.72 -3.19
CA VAL A 207 -25.75 -2.98 -4.41
C VAL A 207 -25.09 -1.60 -4.34
N LEU A 208 -24.47 -1.18 -5.44
CA LEU A 208 -23.96 0.18 -5.64
C LEU A 208 -25.08 1.07 -6.18
N ILE A 209 -25.41 2.11 -5.41
CA ILE A 209 -26.48 3.04 -5.74
C ILE A 209 -26.00 4.48 -5.61
N PRO A 210 -26.71 5.46 -6.21
CA PRO A 210 -26.49 6.87 -5.94
C PRO A 210 -26.58 7.21 -4.44
N THR A 211 -25.66 8.05 -3.94
CA THR A 211 -25.60 8.44 -2.52
C THR A 211 -26.86 9.16 -2.04
N ASP A 212 -27.54 9.92 -2.91
CA ASP A 212 -28.83 10.58 -2.62
C ASP A 212 -29.96 9.57 -2.38
N GLN A 213 -29.91 8.39 -2.99
CA GLN A 213 -30.88 7.30 -2.80
C GLN A 213 -30.52 6.33 -1.67
N SER A 214 -29.40 6.55 -0.97
CA SER A 214 -28.91 5.65 0.08
C SER A 214 -29.88 5.48 1.24
N MET A 215 -30.44 6.59 1.74
CA MET A 215 -31.40 6.58 2.85
C MET A 215 -32.70 5.84 2.55
N PRO A 216 -33.46 6.16 1.47
CA PRO A 216 -34.72 5.47 1.18
C PRO A 216 -34.49 3.99 0.84
N VAL A 217 -33.41 3.64 0.16
CA VAL A 217 -33.09 2.24 -0.15
C VAL A 217 -32.71 1.48 1.13
N ALA A 218 -31.89 2.05 2.01
CA ALA A 218 -31.56 1.41 3.29
C ALA A 218 -32.80 1.19 4.17
N ALA A 219 -33.71 2.17 4.23
CA ALA A 219 -34.97 2.03 4.96
C ALA A 219 -35.85 0.92 4.38
N ALA A 220 -35.99 0.85 3.06
CA ALA A 220 -36.76 -0.20 2.39
C ALA A 220 -36.11 -1.59 2.55
N ALA A 221 -34.77 -1.66 2.54
CA ALA A 221 -34.01 -2.89 2.77
C ALA A 221 -34.25 -3.42 4.19
N ALA A 222 -34.17 -2.55 5.19
CA ALA A 222 -34.43 -2.90 6.59
C ALA A 222 -35.88 -3.34 6.82
N ALA A 223 -36.84 -2.70 6.13
CA ALA A 223 -38.25 -3.05 6.19
C ALA A 223 -38.61 -4.32 5.39
N LYS A 224 -37.65 -4.97 4.72
CA LYS A 224 -37.88 -6.14 3.84
C LYS A 224 -38.93 -5.87 2.74
N THR A 225 -38.95 -4.64 2.23
CA THR A 225 -39.90 -4.20 1.19
C THR A 225 -39.22 -4.01 -0.17
N LEU A 226 -37.97 -4.41 -0.32
CA LEU A 226 -37.24 -4.29 -1.58
C LEU A 226 -37.36 -5.54 -2.45
N VAL A 227 -37.56 -5.32 -3.75
CA VAL A 227 -37.45 -6.33 -4.79
C VAL A 227 -36.39 -5.88 -5.79
N LEU A 228 -35.52 -6.80 -6.18
CA LEU A 228 -34.53 -6.57 -7.23
C LEU A 228 -34.99 -7.18 -8.55
N VAL A 229 -34.90 -6.41 -9.62
CA VAL A 229 -35.20 -6.86 -10.97
C VAL A 229 -33.91 -6.87 -11.78
N LYS A 230 -33.51 -8.03 -12.29
CA LYS A 230 -32.33 -8.15 -13.15
C LYS A 230 -32.60 -7.51 -14.52
N LEU A 231 -31.73 -6.60 -14.92
CA LEU A 231 -31.78 -5.87 -16.18
C LEU A 231 -30.85 -6.52 -17.21
N ALA A 232 -31.00 -6.12 -18.47
CA ALA A 232 -30.13 -6.60 -19.54
C ALA A 232 -28.65 -6.27 -19.25
N PRO A 233 -27.73 -7.23 -19.50
CA PRO A 233 -26.29 -6.98 -19.40
C PRO A 233 -25.92 -5.88 -20.40
N GLY A 234 -25.44 -4.74 -19.89
CA GLY A 234 -25.14 -3.54 -20.68
C GLY A 234 -26.02 -2.32 -20.39
N THR A 235 -27.03 -2.45 -19.52
CA THR A 235 -27.71 -1.27 -18.97
C THR A 235 -26.71 -0.39 -18.22
N ARG A 236 -26.66 0.91 -18.55
CA ARG A 236 -25.79 1.85 -17.83
C ARG A 236 -26.31 2.04 -16.40
N PRO A 237 -25.51 1.77 -15.36
CA PRO A 237 -25.93 2.02 -13.99
C PRO A 237 -26.01 3.52 -13.72
N ASP A 238 -26.87 3.91 -12.79
CA ASP A 238 -27.05 5.30 -12.35
C ASP A 238 -25.75 5.85 -11.72
N VAL A 239 -24.97 4.97 -11.08
CA VAL A 239 -23.58 5.23 -10.66
C VAL A 239 -22.70 4.09 -11.16
N SER A 240 -21.62 4.42 -11.87
CA SER A 240 -20.71 3.44 -12.42
C SER A 240 -19.36 3.46 -11.72
N ARG A 241 -18.82 2.26 -11.49
CA ARG A 241 -17.46 2.05 -11.01
C ARG A 241 -16.38 2.26 -12.07
N THR A 242 -16.79 2.40 -13.33
CA THR A 242 -15.89 2.67 -14.46
C THR A 242 -16.03 4.12 -14.88
N ASP A 243 -14.91 4.85 -14.90
CA ASP A 243 -14.79 6.07 -15.69
C ASP A 243 -15.16 5.72 -17.13
N GLY A 244 -16.31 6.22 -17.58
CA GLY A 244 -17.03 5.75 -18.77
C GLY A 244 -16.12 5.52 -19.98
N THR A 245 -15.79 4.27 -20.24
CA THR A 245 -15.19 3.81 -21.50
C THR A 245 -15.88 2.52 -21.90
N ASN A 246 -17.00 2.69 -22.59
CA ASN A 246 -17.51 1.77 -23.60
C ASN A 246 -17.60 2.57 -24.89
#